data_AF-A0A540WVJ6-F1
#
_entry.id   AF-A0A540WVJ6-F1
#
_cell.length_a   1.000
_cell.length_b   1.000
_cell.length_c   1.000
_cell.angle_alpha   90.00
_cell.angle_beta   90.00
_cell.angle_gamma   90.00
#
_symmetry.space_group_name_H-M   'P 1'
#
loop_
_entity.id
_entity.type
_entity.pdbx_description
1 polymer ?
#
loop_
_entity_poly.entity_id
_entity_poly.type
_entity_poly.pdbx_seq_one_letter_code
_entity_poly.pdbx_strand_id
1 'polypeptide(L)'
;MRMRGDLALMLAGLCGLTSASARAVCEIRNVVGLRFLNYTPTATLPLDATGSITMRCTGPQLTPVTIDLSQGGSNNYALRRMQGPSSSTLAYNLYLDATRLLIWGNGLSGTSRYGPILPVLGLEITLPIHGRVPAQQSVAAGSYSDTLVVTLTF
;
A
#
# COMPACT_ATOMS: atom_id res chain seq x y z
N MET A 1 73.04 21.76 39.07
CA MET A 1 71.56 21.82 39.16
C MET A 1 71.01 21.60 37.76
N ARG A 2 70.42 20.42 37.49
CA ARG A 2 69.76 20.09 36.21
C ARG A 2 68.29 20.47 36.33
N MET A 3 67.85 21.52 35.63
CA MET A 3 66.43 21.82 35.44
C MET A 3 65.87 20.83 34.41
N ARG A 4 64.97 19.94 34.86
CA ARG A 4 64.18 19.05 34.00
C ARG A 4 63.03 19.88 33.42
N GLY A 5 62.88 19.86 32.10
CA GLY A 5 61.76 20.46 31.39
C GLY A 5 60.58 19.50 31.35
N ASP A 6 59.42 19.98 31.78
CA ASP A 6 58.16 19.24 31.67
C ASP A 6 57.48 19.60 30.34
N LEU A 7 57.56 18.67 29.40
CA LEU A 7 56.92 18.75 28.08
C LEU A 7 55.43 18.37 28.25
N ALA A 8 54.56 19.37 28.37
CA ALA A 8 53.12 19.16 28.42
C ALA A 8 52.57 18.84 27.03
N LEU A 9 52.24 17.56 26.79
CA LEU A 9 51.62 17.06 25.56
C LEU A 9 50.10 17.28 25.63
N MET A 10 49.60 18.35 25.03
CA MET A 10 48.17 18.60 24.85
C MET A 10 47.63 17.70 23.72
N LEU A 11 46.95 16.62 24.09
CA LEU A 11 46.18 15.78 23.15
C LEU A 11 44.86 16.48 22.79
N ALA A 12 44.87 17.23 21.69
CA ALA A 12 43.63 17.70 21.05
C ALA A 12 42.90 16.50 20.42
N GLY A 13 41.90 15.97 21.13
CA GLY A 13 41.04 14.89 20.63
C GLY A 13 40.15 15.38 19.50
N LEU A 14 40.28 14.76 18.31
CA LEU A 14 39.40 15.03 17.17
C LEU A 14 38.00 14.45 17.46
N CYS A 15 37.02 15.33 17.69
CA CYS A 15 35.61 14.92 17.79
C CYS A 15 35.09 14.61 16.39
N GLY A 16 35.17 13.34 15.99
CA GLY A 16 34.62 12.88 14.71
C GLY A 16 33.10 12.84 14.77
N LEU A 17 32.45 13.86 14.20
CA LEU A 17 31.02 13.82 13.91
C LEU A 17 30.81 12.89 12.70
N THR A 18 30.39 11.66 12.97
CA THR A 18 29.88 10.80 11.91
C THR A 18 28.50 11.33 11.49
N SER A 19 28.24 11.41 10.19
CA SER A 19 26.94 11.83 9.68
C SER A 19 25.86 10.83 10.08
N ALA A 20 24.89 11.25 10.88
CA ALA A 20 23.68 10.49 11.15
C ALA A 20 22.75 10.60 9.93
N SER A 21 22.48 9.47 9.24
CA SER A 21 21.47 9.44 8.19
C SER A 21 20.12 9.08 8.80
N ALA A 22 19.20 10.05 8.84
CA ALA A 22 17.80 9.75 9.06
C ALA A 22 17.27 9.08 7.79
N ARG A 23 17.02 7.77 7.83
CA ARG A 23 16.37 7.08 6.72
C ARG A 23 14.94 7.61 6.58
N ALA A 24 14.49 7.79 5.34
CA ALA A 24 13.09 8.00 5.06
C ALA A 24 12.30 6.78 5.58
N VAL A 25 11.28 7.02 6.40
CA VAL A 25 10.39 5.98 6.91
C VAL A 25 8.99 6.35 6.45
N CYS A 26 8.55 5.72 5.37
CA CYS A 26 7.15 5.71 4.98
C CYS A 26 6.54 4.40 5.47
N GLU A 27 5.37 4.51 6.07
CA GLU A 27 4.65 3.36 6.61
C GLU A 27 3.15 3.44 6.29
N ILE A 28 2.55 2.26 6.14
CA ILE A 28 1.09 2.12 6.11
C ILE A 28 0.62 2.19 7.56
N ARG A 29 -0.18 3.20 7.88
CA ARG A 29 -0.70 3.47 9.23
C ARG A 29 -1.97 2.69 9.52
N ASN A 30 -2.83 2.58 8.51
CA ASN A 30 -4.13 1.93 8.64
C ASN A 30 -4.59 1.40 7.28
N VAL A 31 -5.33 0.29 7.31
CA VAL A 31 -6.02 -0.26 6.14
C VAL A 31 -7.46 -0.58 6.55
N VAL A 32 -8.40 0.05 5.86
CA VAL A 32 -9.82 -0.29 5.95
C VAL A 32 -10.14 -1.18 4.76
N GLY A 33 -10.38 -2.46 5.03
CA GLY A 33 -10.78 -3.44 4.02
C GLY A 33 -12.13 -3.12 3.38
N LEU A 34 -12.40 -3.71 2.22
CA LEU A 34 -13.68 -3.57 1.54
C LEU A 34 -14.67 -4.61 2.05
N ARG A 35 -15.88 -4.16 2.38
CA ARG A 35 -17.00 -5.02 2.69
C ARG A 35 -18.11 -4.80 1.67
N PHE A 36 -18.19 -5.70 0.70
CA PHE A 36 -19.39 -5.82 -0.13
C PHE A 36 -20.53 -6.32 0.76
N LEU A 37 -21.70 -5.69 0.67
CA LEU A 37 -22.89 -6.11 1.42
C LEU A 37 -23.51 -7.35 0.76
N ASN A 38 -24.84 -7.44 0.71
CA ASN A 38 -25.52 -8.61 0.17
C ASN A 38 -25.45 -8.63 -1.36
N TYR A 39 -24.72 -9.61 -1.90
CA TYR A 39 -24.71 -9.90 -3.34
C TYR A 39 -25.89 -10.79 -3.72
N THR A 40 -26.64 -10.40 -4.75
CA THR A 40 -27.71 -11.22 -5.32
C THR A 40 -27.41 -11.52 -6.79
N PRO A 41 -27.38 -12.80 -7.20
CA PRO A 41 -27.08 -13.17 -8.60
C PRO A 41 -28.07 -12.62 -9.64
N THR A 42 -29.26 -12.20 -9.22
CA THR A 42 -30.29 -11.61 -10.10
C THR A 42 -30.21 -10.09 -10.17
N ALA A 43 -29.35 -9.44 -9.39
CA ALA A 43 -29.15 -7.99 -9.49
C ALA A 43 -28.66 -7.62 -10.89
N THR A 44 -29.24 -6.55 -11.44
CA THR A 44 -28.87 -5.99 -12.74
C THR A 44 -27.77 -4.93 -12.64
N LEU A 45 -27.51 -4.43 -11.44
CA LEU A 45 -26.48 -3.44 -11.17
C LEU A 45 -25.29 -4.08 -10.45
N PRO A 46 -24.06 -3.59 -10.69
CA PRO A 46 -22.89 -4.04 -9.94
C PRO A 46 -23.01 -3.66 -8.46
N LEU A 47 -22.41 -4.48 -7.60
CA LEU A 47 -22.30 -4.18 -6.17
C LEU A 47 -20.97 -3.51 -5.89
N ASP A 48 -21.03 -2.25 -5.48
CA ASP A 48 -19.87 -1.42 -5.22
C ASP A 48 -19.58 -1.31 -3.72
N ALA A 49 -18.31 -1.17 -3.36
CA ALA A 49 -17.86 -0.91 -1.99
C ALA A 49 -16.66 0.04 -2.00
N THR A 50 -16.34 0.63 -0.85
CA THR A 50 -15.15 1.48 -0.69
C THR A 50 -14.40 1.06 0.56
N GLY A 51 -13.07 1.03 0.46
CA GLY A 51 -12.13 0.89 1.57
C GLY A 51 -11.11 2.01 1.51
N SER A 52 -10.05 1.93 2.32
CA SER A 52 -8.99 2.93 2.27
C SER A 52 -7.65 2.44 2.78
N ILE A 53 -6.57 3.07 2.31
CA ILE A 53 -5.20 2.89 2.78
C ILE A 53 -4.72 4.24 3.26
N THR A 54 -4.27 4.33 4.52
CA THR A 54 -3.67 5.53 5.06
C THR A 54 -2.18 5.30 5.24
N MET A 55 -1.36 6.17 4.64
CA MET A 55 0.10 6.15 4.76
C MET A 55 0.63 7.46 5.36
N ARG A 56 1.82 7.40 5.94
CA ARG A 56 2.54 8.57 6.45
C ARG A 56 4.02 8.39 6.27
N CYS A 57 4.72 9.47 5.92
CA CYS A 57 6.17 9.51 5.87
C CYS A 57 6.71 10.48 6.93
N THR A 58 7.69 10.06 7.73
CA THR A 58 8.21 10.84 8.87
C THR A 58 9.65 11.33 8.69
N GLY A 59 10.36 10.87 7.66
CA GLY A 59 11.74 11.29 7.33
C GLY A 59 11.83 11.97 5.96
N PRO A 60 12.86 12.81 5.71
CA PRO A 60 13.02 13.54 4.46
C PRO A 60 13.01 12.59 3.26
N GLN A 61 11.99 12.73 2.41
CA GLN A 61 11.74 11.84 1.29
C GLN A 61 12.40 12.42 0.03
N LEU A 62 13.50 11.80 -0.42
CA LEU A 62 14.14 12.13 -1.70
C LEU A 62 13.70 11.19 -2.84
N THR A 63 13.05 10.07 -2.50
CA THR A 63 12.57 9.07 -3.45
C THR A 63 11.04 9.04 -3.51
N PRO A 64 10.44 9.09 -4.71
CA PRO A 64 9.00 9.00 -4.82
C PRO A 64 8.44 7.66 -4.32
N VAL A 65 7.30 7.71 -3.65
CA VAL A 65 6.59 6.54 -3.12
C VAL A 65 5.57 6.04 -4.14
N THR A 66 5.45 4.72 -4.24
CA THR A 66 4.35 4.05 -4.92
C THR A 66 3.62 3.07 -4.01
N ILE A 67 2.33 2.84 -4.28
CA ILE A 67 1.51 1.83 -3.59
C ILE A 67 0.83 0.89 -4.59
N ASP A 68 1.02 -0.41 -4.35
CA ASP A 68 0.42 -1.50 -5.11
C ASP A 68 -0.51 -2.35 -4.28
N LEU A 69 -1.45 -2.99 -4.98
CA LEU A 69 -2.27 -4.07 -4.45
C LEU A 69 -1.94 -5.35 -5.20
N SER A 70 -1.74 -6.47 -4.48
CA SER A 70 -1.47 -7.78 -5.07
C SER A 70 -2.64 -8.33 -5.91
N GLN A 71 -2.42 -9.44 -6.61
CA GLN A 71 -3.48 -10.15 -7.35
C GLN A 71 -4.50 -10.88 -6.45
N GLY A 72 -4.31 -10.85 -5.12
CA GLY A 72 -5.06 -11.69 -4.19
C GLY A 72 -4.81 -13.18 -4.48
N GLY A 73 -5.78 -14.03 -4.16
CA GLY A 73 -5.70 -15.46 -4.44
C GLY A 73 -5.79 -15.86 -5.92
N SER A 74 -6.05 -14.92 -6.83
CA SER A 74 -6.35 -15.20 -8.24
C SER A 74 -5.14 -15.21 -9.18
N ASN A 75 -3.97 -14.75 -8.71
CA ASN A 75 -2.76 -14.57 -9.53
C ASN A 75 -2.94 -13.69 -10.79
N ASN A 76 -4.06 -12.95 -10.90
CA ASN A 76 -4.37 -12.03 -11.99
C ASN A 76 -5.03 -10.74 -11.45
N TYR A 77 -4.46 -9.57 -11.76
CA TYR A 77 -5.01 -8.27 -11.34
C TYR A 77 -6.34 -7.91 -12.02
N ALA A 78 -6.52 -8.28 -13.28
CA ALA A 78 -7.71 -7.95 -14.05
C ALA A 78 -8.90 -8.88 -13.71
N LEU A 79 -8.59 -10.10 -13.27
CA LEU A 79 -9.56 -11.16 -12.99
C LEU A 79 -9.47 -11.63 -11.54
N ARG A 80 -9.55 -10.70 -10.58
CA ARG A 80 -9.58 -11.07 -9.16
C ARG A 80 -10.90 -11.77 -8.80
N ARG A 81 -10.82 -12.73 -7.88
CA ARG A 81 -11.93 -13.55 -7.41
C ARG A 81 -11.81 -13.79 -5.91
N MET A 82 -12.93 -13.64 -5.22
CA MET A 82 -13.08 -14.09 -3.85
C MET A 82 -13.43 -15.57 -3.85
N GLN A 83 -12.88 -16.32 -2.89
CA GLN A 83 -13.19 -17.72 -2.67
C GLN A 83 -14.40 -17.87 -1.78
N GLY A 84 -15.32 -18.76 -2.16
CA GLY A 84 -16.52 -19.10 -1.41
C GLY A 84 -16.72 -20.61 -1.23
N PRO A 85 -17.92 -21.04 -0.83
CA PRO A 85 -18.20 -22.44 -0.54
C PRO A 85 -18.19 -23.31 -1.79
N SER A 86 -17.95 -24.62 -1.62
CA SER A 86 -17.99 -25.62 -2.71
C SER A 86 -17.12 -25.26 -3.91
N SER A 87 -15.95 -24.65 -3.67
CA SER A 87 -15.04 -24.13 -4.71
C SER A 87 -15.67 -23.08 -5.62
N SER A 88 -16.81 -22.49 -5.23
CA SER A 88 -17.41 -21.38 -5.93
C SER A 88 -16.56 -20.13 -5.72
N THR A 89 -16.57 -19.25 -6.72
CA THR A 89 -15.73 -18.07 -6.74
C THR A 89 -16.54 -16.88 -7.25
N LEU A 90 -16.34 -15.71 -6.66
CA LEU A 90 -17.07 -14.49 -7.02
C LEU A 90 -16.07 -13.46 -7.55
N ALA A 91 -16.23 -13.04 -8.81
CA ALA A 91 -15.35 -12.05 -9.42
C ALA A 91 -15.55 -10.69 -8.79
N TYR A 92 -14.45 -9.97 -8.61
CA TYR A 92 -14.43 -8.58 -8.18
C TYR A 92 -13.22 -7.88 -8.80
N ASN A 93 -13.18 -6.55 -8.70
CA ASN A 93 -11.92 -5.84 -8.90
C ASN A 93 -11.85 -4.57 -8.06
N LEU A 94 -10.64 -4.02 -7.96
CA LEU A 94 -10.29 -2.84 -7.19
C LEU A 94 -9.67 -1.79 -8.11
N TYR A 95 -10.01 -0.54 -7.86
CA TYR A 95 -9.71 0.59 -8.73
C TYR A 95 -9.18 1.77 -7.93
N LEU A 96 -8.32 2.56 -8.57
CA LEU A 96 -7.79 3.81 -8.03
C LEU A 96 -8.81 4.95 -8.07
N ASP A 97 -9.78 4.85 -8.96
CA ASP A 97 -10.70 5.95 -9.28
C ASP A 97 -12.17 5.55 -9.10
N ALA A 98 -13.02 6.54 -8.84
CA ALA A 98 -14.45 6.32 -8.64
C ALA A 98 -15.19 5.90 -9.92
N THR A 99 -14.63 6.17 -11.11
CA THR A 99 -15.22 5.72 -12.39
C THR A 99 -14.89 4.26 -12.71
N ARG A 100 -13.94 3.67 -11.97
CA ARG A 100 -13.49 2.27 -12.06
C ARG A 100 -12.92 1.93 -13.44
N LEU A 101 -12.11 2.85 -13.94
CA LEU A 101 -11.39 2.67 -15.21
C LEU A 101 -9.95 2.22 -14.99
N LEU A 102 -9.38 2.52 -13.83
CA LEU A 102 -7.98 2.26 -13.49
C LEU A 102 -7.89 1.11 -12.49
N ILE A 103 -7.74 -0.12 -13.00
CA ILE A 103 -7.53 -1.32 -12.16
C ILE A 103 -6.27 -1.11 -11.33
N TRP A 104 -6.40 -1.14 -10.01
CA TRP A 104 -5.26 -0.99 -9.11
C TRP A 104 -4.49 -2.31 -9.02
N GLY A 105 -3.28 -2.32 -9.56
CA GLY A 105 -2.32 -3.41 -9.52
C GLY A 105 -0.93 -2.85 -9.27
N ASN A 106 0.02 -3.16 -10.16
CA ASN A 106 1.42 -2.79 -10.05
C ASN A 106 1.94 -1.88 -11.18
N GLY A 107 1.04 -1.39 -12.05
CA GLY A 107 1.41 -0.57 -13.21
C GLY A 107 1.86 -1.38 -14.43
N LEU A 108 1.82 -2.71 -14.38
CA LEU A 108 2.14 -3.59 -15.51
C LEU A 108 0.86 -4.24 -16.08
N SER A 109 0.98 -4.79 -17.29
CA SER A 109 -0.09 -5.57 -17.94
C SER A 109 -1.45 -4.85 -18.00
N GLY A 110 -1.44 -3.54 -18.25
CA GLY A 110 -2.65 -2.72 -18.33
C GLY A 110 -3.26 -2.31 -16.98
N THR A 111 -2.61 -2.63 -15.85
CA THR A 111 -3.01 -2.11 -14.54
C THR A 111 -2.42 -0.74 -14.27
N SER A 112 -2.98 -0.05 -13.30
CA SER A 112 -2.48 1.21 -12.74
C SER A 112 -1.94 0.99 -11.34
N ARG A 113 -1.04 1.86 -10.91
CA ARG A 113 -0.42 1.88 -9.57
C ARG A 113 -0.61 3.28 -9.00
N TYR A 114 -0.71 3.40 -7.68
CA TYR A 114 -0.71 4.71 -7.05
C TYR A 114 0.71 5.29 -7.00
N GLY A 115 0.86 6.56 -7.35
CA GLY A 115 2.16 7.24 -7.46
C GLY A 115 2.82 7.08 -8.83
N PRO A 116 4.09 7.48 -8.98
CA PRO A 116 4.99 8.00 -7.94
C PRO A 116 4.57 9.37 -7.40
N ILE A 117 4.69 9.60 -6.08
CA ILE A 117 4.53 10.92 -5.45
C ILE A 117 5.63 11.19 -4.42
N LEU A 118 5.89 12.45 -4.08
CA LEU A 118 6.70 12.84 -2.93
C LEU A 118 5.77 13.36 -1.82
N PRO A 119 5.44 12.53 -0.80
CA PRO A 119 4.57 12.94 0.29
C PRO A 119 5.15 14.11 1.09
N VAL A 120 4.28 15.01 1.52
CA VAL A 120 4.65 16.04 2.51
C VAL A 120 4.98 15.37 3.84
N LEU A 121 6.10 15.75 4.45
CA LEU A 121 6.56 15.14 5.70
C LEU A 121 5.55 15.32 6.83
N GLY A 122 5.33 14.23 7.56
CA GLY A 122 4.43 14.19 8.70
C GLY A 122 2.94 14.24 8.35
N LEU A 123 2.57 14.43 7.07
CA LEU A 123 1.18 14.44 6.62
C LEU A 123 0.68 13.02 6.38
N GLU A 124 -0.53 12.73 6.84
CA GLU A 124 -1.24 11.49 6.51
C GLU A 124 -1.94 11.62 5.16
N ILE A 125 -1.71 10.65 4.28
CA ILE A 125 -2.37 10.55 2.98
C ILE A 125 -3.31 9.36 3.05
N THR A 126 -4.60 9.61 2.85
CA THR A 126 -5.62 8.55 2.79
C THR A 126 -6.07 8.35 1.35
N LEU A 127 -5.93 7.13 0.86
CA LEU A 127 -6.27 6.70 -0.49
C LEU A 127 -7.53 5.85 -0.47
N PRO A 128 -8.60 6.24 -1.16
CA PRO A 128 -9.77 5.38 -1.29
C PRO A 128 -9.44 4.18 -2.18
N ILE A 129 -9.92 3.00 -1.78
CA ILE A 129 -9.95 1.83 -2.65
C ILE A 129 -11.38 1.69 -3.15
N HIS A 130 -11.58 1.76 -4.46
CA HIS A 130 -12.90 1.57 -5.06
C HIS A 130 -13.07 0.11 -5.49
N GLY A 131 -13.99 -0.61 -4.87
CA GLY A 131 -14.27 -2.01 -5.21
C GLY A 131 -15.56 -2.18 -6.01
N ARG A 132 -15.57 -3.19 -6.88
CA ARG A 132 -16.78 -3.62 -7.61
C ARG A 132 -16.85 -5.13 -7.73
N VAL A 133 -18.03 -5.67 -7.45
CA VAL A 133 -18.46 -7.01 -7.86
C VAL A 133 -19.42 -6.84 -9.05
N PRO A 134 -19.10 -7.39 -10.24
CA PRO A 134 -20.02 -7.37 -11.38
C PRO A 134 -21.36 -8.04 -11.09
N ALA A 135 -22.42 -7.50 -11.70
CA ALA A 135 -23.77 -8.06 -11.67
C ALA A 135 -23.82 -9.47 -12.28
N GLN A 136 -24.90 -10.21 -11.98
CA GLN A 136 -25.29 -11.42 -12.72
C GLN A 136 -24.28 -12.59 -12.75
N GLN A 137 -23.51 -12.77 -11.69
CA GLN A 137 -22.63 -13.93 -11.51
C GLN A 137 -23.41 -15.07 -10.83
N SER A 138 -23.54 -16.20 -11.52
CA SER A 138 -24.10 -17.42 -10.96
C SER A 138 -23.09 -18.06 -10.00
N VAL A 139 -23.31 -17.90 -8.70
CA VAL A 139 -22.43 -18.41 -7.63
C VAL A 139 -23.26 -19.10 -6.55
N ALA A 140 -22.63 -19.99 -5.78
CA ALA A 140 -23.30 -20.67 -4.67
C ALA A 140 -23.63 -19.69 -3.54
N ALA A 141 -24.69 -19.94 -2.78
CA ALA A 141 -24.99 -19.14 -1.60
C ALA A 141 -23.93 -19.37 -0.51
N GLY A 142 -23.39 -18.29 0.04
CA GLY A 142 -22.44 -18.32 1.16
C GLY A 142 -21.51 -17.12 1.17
N SER A 143 -20.54 -17.17 2.08
CA SER A 143 -19.57 -16.09 2.27
C SER A 143 -18.41 -16.22 1.29
N TYR A 144 -17.99 -15.08 0.73
CA TYR A 144 -16.87 -14.97 -0.20
C TYR A 144 -15.82 -14.03 0.39
N SER A 145 -14.55 -14.42 0.35
CA SER A 145 -13.43 -13.60 0.82
C SER A 145 -12.18 -13.75 -0.03
N ASP A 146 -11.36 -12.71 -0.06
CA ASP A 146 -10.00 -12.72 -0.59
C ASP A 146 -9.10 -11.88 0.33
N THR A 147 -7.80 -12.17 0.31
CA THR A 147 -6.80 -11.43 1.10
C THR A 147 -5.78 -10.82 0.16
N LEU A 148 -5.64 -9.50 0.24
CA LEU A 148 -4.73 -8.73 -0.59
C LEU A 148 -3.55 -8.22 0.21
N VAL A 149 -2.39 -8.11 -0.45
CA VAL A 149 -1.19 -7.50 0.11
C VAL A 149 -1.06 -6.10 -0.46
N VAL A 150 -0.85 -5.12 0.42
CA VAL A 150 -0.49 -3.75 0.06
C VAL A 150 1.02 -3.61 0.10
N THR A 151 1.63 -3.19 -0.99
CA THR A 151 3.07 -2.98 -1.08
C THR A 151 3.37 -1.50 -1.25
N LEU A 152 4.11 -0.93 -0.30
CA LEU A 152 4.62 0.44 -0.35
C LEU A 152 6.11 0.40 -0.72
N THR A 153 6.53 1.19 -1.72
CA THR A 153 7.91 1.19 -2.26
C THR A 153 8.46 2.61 -2.31
N PHE A 154 9.72 2.80 -1.90
CA PHE A 154 10.47 4.06 -1.89
C PHE A 154 11.98 3.81 -1.90
#